data_AF-A0A6I9Y3G0-F1
#
_entry.id   AF-A0A6I9Y3G0-F1
#
_cell.length_a   1.000
_cell.length_b   1.000
_cell.length_c   1.000
_cell.angle_alpha   90.00
_cell.angle_beta   90.00
_cell.angle_gamma   90.00
#
_symmetry.space_group_name_H-M   'P 1'
#
loop_
_entity.id
_entity.type
_entity.pdbx_description
1 polymer ?
#
loop_
_entity_poly.entity_id
_entity_poly.type
_entity_poly.pdbx_seq_one_letter_code
_entity_poly.pdbx_strand_id
1 'polypeptide(L)'
;MGSRWVGHNFATNNDNNFSRRSLLTLCPPLPFQQEHTDILCSLRFTLAFVHYVMELAAIKGSANEMSSSVASEYQLQESVVADQISLLSKEWSYAEQLVLYLKVAELLSAGLQMAIDQIRAGKLCLSSTVKQIVRKLNDLYKSSVTSCHHLNLRLQRWFMDKQKLMDRINSITAEKLIFSHAVQMVQAAALDEMFHHREDCVQRYQKALLLMEGLLNFITEQGDVENINKCKMCIERRLSSLLTGICA
;
A
#
# COMPACT_ATOMS: atom_id res chain seq x y z
N MET A 1 -48.13 -3.70 1.47
CA MET A 1 -47.28 -2.73 2.21
C MET A 1 -46.98 -3.32 3.58
N GLY A 2 -45.70 -3.41 3.95
CA GLY A 2 -45.27 -3.87 5.28
C GLY A 2 -44.63 -5.26 5.28
N SER A 3 -43.36 -5.35 4.87
CA SER A 3 -42.53 -6.54 5.11
C SER A 3 -41.93 -6.51 6.51
N ARG A 4 -42.04 -7.67 7.15
CA ARG A 4 -41.75 -8.04 8.53
C ARG A 4 -40.23 -8.14 8.75
N TRP A 5 -39.71 -7.41 9.75
CA TRP A 5 -38.34 -7.54 10.24
C TRP A 5 -38.32 -8.43 11.49
N VAL A 6 -37.78 -9.65 11.35
CA VAL A 6 -37.09 -10.46 12.39
C VAL A 6 -36.25 -11.44 11.54
N GLY A 7 -34.92 -11.33 11.44
CA GLY A 7 -33.91 -11.45 12.49
C GLY A 7 -33.29 -12.84 12.39
N HIS A 8 -32.10 -12.99 11.78
CA HIS A 8 -31.23 -14.17 11.93
C HIS A 8 -29.81 -13.89 11.39
N ASN A 9 -28.85 -13.88 12.31
CA ASN A 9 -27.43 -14.28 12.22
C ASN A 9 -26.59 -13.87 11.00
N PHE A 10 -25.85 -12.76 11.15
CA PHE A 10 -24.58 -12.55 10.45
C PHE A 10 -23.52 -13.43 11.11
N ALA A 11 -23.39 -14.67 10.62
CA ALA A 11 -22.26 -15.53 10.96
C ALA A 11 -21.02 -15.03 10.21
N THR A 12 -20.03 -14.65 11.00
CA THR A 12 -18.60 -14.66 10.69
C THR A 12 -18.22 -15.84 9.78
N ASN A 13 -17.63 -15.56 8.62
CA ASN A 13 -16.83 -16.55 7.91
C ASN A 13 -15.45 -15.94 7.64
N ASN A 14 -14.71 -15.81 8.74
CA ASN A 14 -13.27 -15.90 8.74
C ASN A 14 -12.91 -17.39 8.58
N ASP A 15 -11.75 -17.68 8.00
CA ASP A 15 -11.18 -19.03 7.79
C ASP A 15 -11.63 -19.82 6.55
N ASN A 16 -10.79 -19.76 5.50
CA ASN A 16 -10.18 -20.95 4.88
C ASN A 16 -9.42 -20.62 3.59
N ASN A 17 -8.43 -19.71 3.63
CA ASN A 17 -7.54 -19.51 2.48
C ASN A 17 -6.06 -19.84 2.73
N PHE A 18 -5.72 -20.39 3.90
CA PHE A 18 -4.36 -20.85 4.20
C PHE A 18 -4.18 -22.38 4.11
N SER A 19 -5.26 -23.16 3.91
CA SER A 19 -5.19 -24.63 3.79
C SER A 19 -5.50 -25.16 2.36
N ARG A 20 -5.59 -24.27 1.35
CA ARG A 20 -5.87 -24.68 -0.04
C ARG A 20 -4.69 -25.29 -0.79
N ARG A 21 -3.48 -25.32 -0.21
CA ARG A 21 -2.32 -26.00 -0.83
C ARG A 21 -2.32 -27.53 -0.70
N SER A 22 -3.27 -28.12 0.04
CA SER A 22 -3.25 -29.56 0.35
C SER A 22 -4.40 -30.39 -0.25
N LEU A 23 -5.31 -29.79 -1.03
CA LEU A 23 -6.45 -30.50 -1.65
C LEU A 23 -6.57 -30.31 -3.17
N LEU A 24 -5.60 -29.67 -3.83
CA LEU A 24 -5.60 -29.47 -5.28
C LEU A 24 -5.02 -30.65 -6.10
N THR A 25 -4.87 -31.83 -5.50
CA THR A 25 -4.35 -33.04 -6.18
C THR A 25 -5.41 -33.83 -6.96
N LEU A 26 -6.57 -33.24 -7.28
CA LEU A 26 -7.52 -33.82 -8.23
C LEU A 26 -7.67 -32.91 -9.45
N CYS A 27 -7.06 -33.34 -10.56
CA CYS A 27 -6.91 -32.67 -11.85
C CYS A 27 -5.99 -31.43 -11.87
N PRO A 28 -4.83 -31.48 -12.56
CA PRO A 28 -4.09 -30.25 -12.85
C PRO A 28 -4.99 -29.32 -13.68
N PRO A 29 -5.07 -28.02 -13.34
CA PRO A 29 -5.83 -27.07 -14.15
C PRO A 29 -5.25 -27.03 -15.56
N LEU A 30 -6.12 -26.95 -16.57
CA LEU A 30 -5.70 -26.81 -17.97
C LEU A 30 -4.76 -25.58 -18.10
N PRO A 31 -3.75 -25.59 -18.99
CA PRO A 31 -2.75 -24.52 -19.08
C PRO A 31 -3.34 -23.11 -19.20
N PHE A 32 -4.46 -23.00 -19.92
CA PHE A 32 -5.21 -21.75 -20.09
C PHE A 32 -5.87 -21.25 -18.78
N GLN A 33 -6.36 -22.15 -17.94
CA GLN A 33 -6.95 -21.80 -16.65
C GLN A 33 -5.88 -21.34 -15.66
N GLN A 34 -4.66 -21.86 -15.77
CA GLN A 34 -3.51 -21.42 -14.98
C GLN A 34 -3.10 -20.00 -15.38
N GLU A 35 -2.88 -19.73 -16.68
CA GLU A 35 -2.54 -18.37 -17.16
C GLU A 35 -3.59 -17.34 -16.74
N HIS A 36 -4.88 -17.65 -16.91
CA HIS A 36 -5.97 -16.79 -16.46
C HIS A 36 -5.87 -16.48 -14.96
N THR A 37 -5.63 -17.51 -14.14
CA THR A 37 -5.57 -17.38 -12.68
C THR A 37 -4.37 -16.54 -12.26
N ASP A 38 -3.22 -16.72 -12.88
CA ASP A 38 -1.99 -16.00 -12.57
C ASP A 38 -2.12 -14.50 -12.92
N ILE A 39 -2.69 -14.19 -14.09
CA ILE A 39 -2.97 -12.80 -14.49
C ILE A 39 -3.96 -12.16 -13.50
N LEU A 40 -5.02 -12.88 -13.14
CA LEU A 40 -6.01 -12.38 -12.18
C LEU A 40 -5.38 -12.13 -10.80
N CYS A 41 -4.51 -13.03 -10.34
CA CYS A 41 -3.76 -12.87 -9.10
C CYS A 41 -2.84 -11.64 -9.15
N SER A 42 -2.13 -11.43 -10.25
CA SER A 42 -1.29 -10.24 -10.47
C SER A 42 -2.11 -8.94 -10.39
N LEU A 43 -3.26 -8.86 -11.07
CA LEU A 43 -4.13 -7.68 -11.00
C LEU A 43 -4.67 -7.43 -9.59
N ARG A 44 -5.00 -8.49 -8.84
CA ARG A 44 -5.44 -8.39 -7.44
C ARG A 44 -4.31 -7.93 -6.52
N PHE A 45 -3.11 -8.43 -6.74
CA PHE A 45 -1.92 -8.01 -6.02
C PHE A 45 -1.66 -6.52 -6.25
N THR A 46 -1.62 -6.08 -7.52
CA THR A 46 -1.47 -4.65 -7.86
C THR A 46 -2.51 -3.80 -7.17
N LEU A 47 -3.78 -4.22 -7.20
CA LEU A 47 -4.87 -3.50 -6.52
C LEU A 47 -4.66 -3.38 -5.01
N ALA A 48 -4.22 -4.44 -4.34
CA ALA A 48 -3.95 -4.40 -2.89
C ALA A 48 -2.74 -3.51 -2.57
N PHE A 49 -1.67 -3.66 -3.33
CA PHE A 49 -0.43 -2.89 -3.14
C PHE A 49 -0.67 -1.39 -3.33
N VAL A 50 -1.28 -0.98 -4.45
CA VAL A 50 -1.52 0.45 -4.73
C VAL A 50 -2.48 1.08 -3.74
N HIS A 51 -3.51 0.35 -3.27
CA HIS A 51 -4.39 0.84 -2.22
C HIS A 51 -3.60 1.18 -0.95
N TYR A 52 -2.65 0.34 -0.57
CA TYR A 52 -1.84 0.56 0.62
C TYR A 52 -0.81 1.69 0.45
N VAL A 53 -0.23 1.83 -0.76
CA VAL A 53 0.64 2.98 -1.07
C VAL A 53 -0.15 4.30 -1.05
N MET A 54 -1.42 4.31 -1.48
CA MET A 54 -2.30 5.47 -1.36
C MET A 54 -2.66 5.78 0.11
N GLU A 55 -2.85 4.77 0.96
CA GLU A 55 -3.04 4.93 2.41
C GLU A 55 -1.80 5.58 3.04
N LEU A 56 -0.59 5.11 2.69
CA LEU A 56 0.68 5.73 3.11
C LEU A 56 0.76 7.21 2.67
N ALA A 57 0.40 7.52 1.43
CA ALA A 57 0.38 8.91 0.96
C ALA A 57 -0.59 9.76 1.81
N ALA A 58 -1.78 9.24 2.12
CA ALA A 58 -2.75 9.95 2.96
C ALA A 58 -2.21 10.21 4.39
N ILE A 59 -1.55 9.23 5.00
CA ILE A 59 -0.94 9.37 6.33
C ILE A 59 0.10 10.50 6.35
N LYS A 60 0.94 10.59 5.31
CA LYS A 60 1.90 11.68 5.19
C LYS A 60 1.21 13.04 5.09
N GLY A 61 0.06 13.12 4.41
CA GLY A 61 -0.75 14.33 4.34
C GLY A 61 -1.44 14.73 5.64
N SER A 62 -1.81 13.77 6.48
CA SER A 62 -2.55 14.02 7.73
C SER A 62 -1.67 14.21 8.97
N ALA A 63 -0.43 13.69 8.97
CA ALA A 63 0.47 13.76 10.13
C ALA A 63 0.76 15.19 10.62
N ASN A 64 0.54 16.19 9.77
CA ASN A 64 0.84 17.59 10.05
C ASN A 64 -0.39 18.42 10.49
N GLU A 65 -1.59 17.82 10.55
CA GLU A 65 -2.81 18.44 11.11
C GLU A 65 -3.05 18.00 12.56
N MET A 66 -2.44 16.89 13.01
CA MET A 66 -2.55 16.40 14.39
C MET A 66 -1.53 17.06 15.35
N SER A 67 -0.41 17.57 14.83
CA SER A 67 0.59 18.30 15.62
C SER A 67 0.14 19.69 16.05
N SER A 68 -0.91 20.25 15.42
CA SER A 68 -1.50 21.54 15.82
C SER A 68 -2.64 21.41 16.84
N SER A 69 -3.16 20.20 17.08
CA SER A 69 -4.37 20.01 17.90
C SER A 69 -4.12 19.48 19.32
N VAL A 70 -2.90 19.02 19.66
CA VAL A 70 -2.60 18.49 21.01
C VAL A 70 -1.75 19.47 21.86
N ALA A 71 -1.39 20.62 21.30
CA ALA A 71 -0.69 21.68 22.03
C ALA A 71 -1.69 22.69 22.64
N SER A 72 -2.59 22.21 23.49
CA SER A 72 -3.41 23.07 24.34
C SER A 72 -2.88 22.94 25.78
N GLU A 73 -2.21 24.01 26.23
CA GLU A 73 -2.32 24.64 27.58
C GLU A 73 -1.05 25.06 28.33
N TYR A 74 0.18 24.85 27.82
CA TYR A 74 1.35 25.39 28.53
C TYR A 74 2.37 26.10 27.62
N GLN A 75 2.31 27.45 27.65
CA GLN A 75 3.40 28.44 27.51
C GLN A 75 4.20 28.47 26.18
N LEU A 76 4.00 29.50 25.35
CA LEU A 76 4.74 30.77 25.26
C LEU A 76 5.98 30.74 24.34
N GLN A 77 5.98 31.70 23.39
CA GLN A 77 6.94 31.97 22.31
C GLN A 77 6.88 31.05 21.09
N GLU A 78 5.88 31.30 20.25
CA GLU A 78 5.86 30.85 18.85
C GLU A 78 7.01 31.57 18.11
N SER A 79 8.11 30.83 17.90
CA SER A 79 9.30 31.32 17.22
C SER A 79 9.08 31.33 15.71
N VAL A 80 9.38 32.45 15.05
CA VAL A 80 9.36 32.59 13.58
C VAL A 80 10.20 31.51 12.88
N VAL A 81 11.18 30.92 13.57
CA VAL A 81 11.98 29.80 13.08
C VAL A 81 11.19 28.48 13.12
N ALA A 82 10.39 28.25 14.16
CA ALA A 82 9.55 27.06 14.31
C ALA A 82 8.44 27.02 13.24
N ASP A 83 7.86 28.17 12.91
CA ASP A 83 6.83 28.27 11.87
C ASP A 83 7.41 27.96 10.48
N GLN A 84 8.62 28.46 10.20
CA GLN A 84 9.31 28.16 8.94
C GLN A 84 9.69 26.68 8.82
N ILE A 85 10.13 26.05 9.92
CA ILE A 85 10.43 24.60 9.94
C ILE A 85 9.15 23.79 9.70
N SER A 86 8.04 24.19 10.32
CA SER A 86 6.75 23.51 10.18
C SER A 86 6.19 23.62 8.76
N LEU A 87 6.31 24.79 8.14
CA LEU A 87 5.95 25.01 6.74
C LEU A 87 6.83 24.16 5.82
N LEU A 88 8.16 24.16 6.00
CA LEU A 88 9.05 23.32 5.20
C LEU A 88 8.73 21.82 5.34
N SER A 89 8.39 21.35 6.54
CA SER A 89 7.96 19.96 6.79
C SER A 89 6.65 19.62 6.06
N LYS A 90 5.70 20.55 6.04
CA LYS A 90 4.40 20.36 5.38
C LYS A 90 4.58 20.27 3.86
N GLU A 91 5.39 21.13 3.26
CA GLU A 91 5.68 21.08 1.83
C GLU A 91 6.50 19.86 1.43
N TRP A 92 7.40 19.42 2.29
CA TRP A 92 8.12 18.17 2.11
C TRP A 92 7.16 16.96 2.05
N SER A 93 6.19 16.90 2.97
CA SER A 93 5.17 15.85 2.95
C SER A 93 4.36 15.83 1.64
N TYR A 94 4.03 16.98 1.05
CA TYR A 94 3.35 17.01 -0.24
C TYR A 94 4.21 16.49 -1.38
N ALA A 95 5.52 16.73 -1.35
CA ALA A 95 6.44 16.15 -2.33
C ALA A 95 6.50 14.62 -2.21
N GLU A 96 6.57 14.09 -0.98
CA GLU A 96 6.51 12.65 -0.74
C GLU A 96 5.20 12.03 -1.22
N GLN A 97 4.06 12.68 -0.94
CA GLN A 97 2.75 12.28 -1.45
C GLN A 97 2.72 12.23 -2.99
N LEU A 98 3.25 13.26 -3.64
CA LEU A 98 3.27 13.34 -5.10
C LEU A 98 4.06 12.17 -5.70
N VAL A 99 5.26 11.89 -5.17
CA VAL A 99 6.10 10.77 -5.63
C VAL A 99 5.38 9.42 -5.47
N LEU A 100 4.67 9.22 -4.34
CA LEU A 100 3.87 8.01 -4.11
C LEU A 100 2.69 7.90 -5.09
N TYR A 101 1.93 8.97 -5.30
CA TYR A 101 0.80 8.95 -6.24
C TYR A 101 1.24 8.79 -7.69
N LEU A 102 2.39 9.37 -8.10
CA LEU A 102 2.97 9.14 -9.42
C LEU A 102 3.32 7.67 -9.62
N LYS A 103 3.96 7.04 -8.62
CA LYS A 103 4.26 5.59 -8.67
C LYS A 103 2.99 4.74 -8.72
N VAL A 104 1.95 5.11 -7.95
CA VAL A 104 0.64 4.44 -8.03
C VAL A 104 0.03 4.56 -9.43
N ALA A 105 0.03 5.75 -10.02
CA ALA A 105 -0.52 5.97 -11.36
C ALA A 105 0.24 5.16 -12.42
N GLU A 106 1.57 5.08 -12.33
CA GLU A 106 2.44 4.26 -13.18
C GLU A 106 2.05 2.77 -13.10
N LEU A 107 1.97 2.22 -11.88
CA LEU A 107 1.63 0.81 -11.65
C LEU A 107 0.20 0.46 -12.10
N LEU A 108 -0.75 1.37 -11.86
CA LEU A 108 -2.14 1.21 -12.29
C LEU A 108 -2.26 1.24 -13.82
N SER A 109 -1.54 2.16 -14.48
CA SER A 109 -1.47 2.21 -15.94
C SER A 109 -0.90 0.92 -16.52
N ALA A 110 0.22 0.43 -15.99
CA ALA A 110 0.83 -0.84 -16.40
C ALA A 110 -0.11 -2.04 -16.17
N GLY A 111 -0.80 -2.10 -15.03
CA GLY A 111 -1.76 -3.16 -14.73
C GLY A 111 -2.99 -3.14 -15.64
N LEU A 112 -3.53 -1.95 -15.96
CA LEU A 112 -4.64 -1.80 -16.90
C LEU A 112 -4.23 -2.18 -18.32
N GLN A 113 -3.04 -1.76 -18.75
CA GLN A 113 -2.49 -2.12 -20.06
C GLN A 113 -2.28 -3.64 -20.17
N MET A 114 -1.70 -4.26 -19.14
CA MET A 114 -1.58 -5.72 -19.06
C MET A 114 -2.94 -6.40 -19.17
N ALA A 115 -3.97 -5.93 -18.45
CA ALA A 115 -5.31 -6.50 -18.56
C ALA A 115 -5.87 -6.41 -19.99
N ILE A 116 -5.71 -5.27 -20.66
CA ILE A 116 -6.14 -5.07 -22.05
C ILE A 116 -5.43 -6.06 -22.98
N ASP A 117 -4.11 -6.18 -22.86
CA ASP A 117 -3.31 -7.04 -23.73
C ASP A 117 -3.64 -8.52 -23.52
N GLN A 118 -3.84 -8.94 -22.27
CA GLN A 118 -4.22 -10.33 -21.96
C GLN A 118 -5.65 -10.67 -22.39
N ILE A 119 -6.59 -9.71 -22.35
CA ILE A 119 -7.94 -9.89 -22.90
C ILE A 119 -7.88 -10.04 -24.42
N ARG A 120 -7.10 -9.18 -25.11
CA ARG A 120 -6.92 -9.25 -26.57
C ARG A 120 -6.25 -10.55 -27.01
N ALA A 121 -5.28 -11.05 -26.23
CA ALA A 121 -4.65 -12.34 -26.44
C ALA A 121 -5.56 -13.53 -26.11
N GLY A 122 -6.76 -13.30 -25.59
CA GLY A 122 -7.70 -14.33 -25.15
C GLY A 122 -7.31 -15.02 -23.84
N LYS A 123 -6.20 -14.64 -23.20
CA LYS A 123 -5.65 -15.27 -21.98
C LYS A 123 -6.37 -14.86 -20.69
N LEU A 124 -7.05 -13.71 -20.72
CA LEU A 124 -7.88 -13.22 -19.62
C LEU A 124 -9.35 -13.13 -20.05
N CYS A 125 -10.21 -13.88 -19.37
CA CYS A 125 -11.63 -13.97 -19.69
C CYS A 125 -12.41 -12.79 -19.10
N LEU A 126 -13.35 -12.24 -19.85
CA LEU A 126 -14.21 -11.11 -19.44
C LEU A 126 -15.31 -11.51 -18.44
N SER A 127 -14.93 -12.11 -17.33
CA SER A 127 -15.82 -12.48 -16.21
C SER A 127 -16.29 -11.26 -15.41
N SER A 128 -17.32 -11.43 -14.57
CA SER A 128 -17.78 -10.40 -13.63
C SER A 128 -16.66 -9.94 -12.68
N THR A 129 -15.87 -10.88 -12.16
CA THR A 129 -14.73 -10.61 -11.27
C THR A 129 -13.66 -9.77 -11.96
N VAL A 130 -13.26 -10.15 -13.19
CA VAL A 130 -12.26 -9.39 -13.97
C VAL A 130 -12.77 -7.97 -14.24
N LYS A 131 -14.02 -7.82 -14.67
CA LYS A 131 -14.64 -6.50 -14.90
C LYS A 131 -14.63 -5.65 -13.64
N GLN A 132 -14.91 -6.24 -12.46
CA GLN A 132 -14.90 -5.52 -11.19
C GLN A 132 -13.49 -5.05 -10.81
N ILE A 133 -12.47 -5.89 -10.97
CA ILE A 133 -11.08 -5.54 -10.64
C ILE A 133 -10.57 -4.45 -11.59
N VAL A 134 -10.77 -4.61 -12.90
CA VAL A 134 -10.37 -3.60 -13.89
C VAL A 134 -11.06 -2.26 -13.64
N ARG A 135 -12.35 -2.28 -13.26
CA ARG A 135 -13.06 -1.06 -12.86
C ARG A 135 -12.40 -0.39 -11.65
N LYS A 136 -12.12 -1.15 -10.59
CA LYS A 136 -11.44 -0.61 -9.38
C LYS A 136 -10.06 -0.05 -9.70
N LEU A 137 -9.26 -0.74 -10.51
CA LEU A 137 -7.95 -0.24 -10.95
C LEU A 137 -8.09 1.10 -11.70
N ASN A 138 -9.07 1.21 -12.60
CA ASN A 138 -9.33 2.44 -13.35
C ASN A 138 -9.84 3.59 -12.46
N ASP A 139 -10.69 3.30 -11.48
CA ASP A 139 -11.18 4.31 -10.54
C ASP A 139 -10.04 4.85 -9.67
N LEU A 140 -9.17 3.97 -9.16
CA LEU A 140 -7.96 4.37 -8.44
C LEU A 140 -6.98 5.15 -9.34
N TYR A 141 -6.86 4.76 -10.61
CA TYR A 141 -5.97 5.45 -11.56
C TYR A 141 -6.42 6.90 -11.73
N LYS A 142 -7.71 7.11 -12.01
CA LYS A 142 -8.29 8.46 -12.10
C LYS A 142 -8.08 9.25 -10.81
N SER A 143 -8.35 8.64 -9.66
CA SER A 143 -8.12 9.29 -8.36
C SER A 143 -6.65 9.68 -8.16
N SER A 144 -5.70 8.82 -8.50
CA SER A 144 -4.27 9.10 -8.39
C SER A 144 -3.83 10.23 -9.31
N VAL A 145 -4.32 10.27 -10.56
CA VAL A 145 -4.03 11.34 -11.52
C VAL A 145 -4.56 12.68 -11.01
N THR A 146 -5.77 12.72 -10.47
CA THR A 146 -6.33 13.93 -9.85
C THR A 146 -5.48 14.41 -8.67
N SER A 147 -5.07 13.50 -7.77
CA SER A 147 -4.18 13.84 -6.65
C SER A 147 -2.82 14.37 -7.14
N CYS A 148 -2.21 13.73 -8.14
CA CYS A 148 -0.97 14.19 -8.75
C CYS A 148 -1.12 15.62 -9.29
N HIS A 149 -2.20 15.90 -10.00
CA HIS A 149 -2.46 17.23 -10.55
C HIS A 149 -2.57 18.30 -9.46
N HIS A 150 -3.36 18.02 -8.41
CA HIS A 150 -3.53 18.95 -7.29
C HIS A 150 -2.22 19.21 -6.52
N LEU A 151 -1.46 18.15 -6.21
CA LEU A 151 -0.19 18.25 -5.50
C LEU A 151 0.86 18.97 -6.35
N ASN A 152 0.92 18.67 -7.65
CA ASN A 152 1.85 19.34 -8.56
C ASN A 152 1.56 20.85 -8.66
N LEU A 153 0.29 21.26 -8.83
CA LEU A 153 -0.09 22.67 -8.87
C LEU A 153 0.27 23.40 -7.56
N ARG A 154 0.07 22.74 -6.42
CA ARG A 154 0.44 23.28 -5.10
C ARG A 154 1.96 23.46 -4.98
N LEU A 155 2.73 22.44 -5.34
CA LEU A 155 4.18 22.44 -5.21
C LEU A 155 4.86 23.38 -6.22
N GLN A 156 4.32 23.54 -7.43
CA GLN A 156 4.86 24.48 -8.43
C GLN A 156 4.93 25.92 -7.91
N ARG A 157 3.92 26.35 -7.14
CA ARG A 157 3.94 27.68 -6.50
C ARG A 157 5.10 27.81 -5.50
N TRP A 158 5.39 26.76 -4.76
CA TRP A 158 6.43 26.75 -3.75
C TRP A 158 7.85 26.59 -4.34
N PHE A 159 8.00 25.81 -5.41
CA PHE A 159 9.29 25.60 -6.07
C PHE A 159 9.89 26.89 -6.64
N MET A 160 9.06 27.81 -7.10
CA MET A 160 9.50 29.10 -7.64
C MET A 160 10.18 30.00 -6.59
N ASP A 161 9.83 29.84 -5.30
CA ASP A 161 10.36 30.69 -4.22
C ASP A 161 11.67 30.14 -3.60
N LYS A 162 12.00 28.86 -3.85
CA LYS A 162 13.03 28.12 -3.11
C LYS A 162 13.87 27.18 -3.99
N GLN A 163 14.39 27.66 -5.11
CA GLN A 163 15.21 26.90 -6.08
C GLN A 163 16.33 26.03 -5.44
N LYS A 164 16.98 26.49 -4.36
CA LYS A 164 18.04 25.75 -3.64
C LYS A 164 17.55 24.50 -2.88
N LEU A 165 16.25 24.38 -2.63
CA LEU A 165 15.65 23.23 -1.94
C LEU A 165 15.30 22.09 -2.90
N MET A 166 15.20 22.40 -4.19
CA MET A 166 14.98 21.44 -5.28
C MET A 166 16.09 20.37 -5.34
N ASP A 167 17.33 20.75 -5.04
CA ASP A 167 18.48 19.82 -5.01
C ASP A 167 18.34 18.73 -3.93
N ARG A 168 17.60 18.98 -2.83
CA ARG A 168 17.34 17.99 -1.78
C ARG A 168 16.18 17.05 -2.14
N ILE A 169 15.19 17.55 -2.87
CA ILE A 169 14.00 16.78 -3.29
C ILE A 169 14.38 15.67 -4.28
N ASN A 170 15.46 15.85 -5.05
CA ASN A 170 16.00 14.83 -5.97
C ASN A 170 16.41 13.51 -5.28
N SER A 171 16.44 13.45 -3.95
CA SER A 171 16.72 12.23 -3.19
C SER A 171 15.49 11.42 -2.78
N ILE A 172 14.28 11.99 -2.92
CA ILE A 172 13.02 11.36 -2.54
C ILE A 172 12.58 10.42 -3.66
N THR A 173 12.43 9.13 -3.33
CA THR A 173 11.92 8.13 -4.26
C THR A 173 10.82 7.31 -3.62
N ALA A 174 9.89 6.79 -4.42
CA ALA A 174 8.77 6.00 -3.91
C ALA A 174 9.27 4.72 -3.24
N GLU A 175 10.32 4.11 -3.80
CA GLU A 175 11.00 2.92 -3.30
C GLU A 175 11.45 3.12 -1.85
N LYS A 176 12.19 4.21 -1.59
CA LYS A 176 12.70 4.54 -0.25
C LYS A 176 11.57 4.82 0.74
N LEU A 177 10.54 5.54 0.31
CA LEU A 177 9.40 5.89 1.17
C LEU A 177 8.61 4.64 1.56
N ILE A 178 8.33 3.75 0.60
CA ILE A 178 7.60 2.51 0.83
C ILE A 178 8.43 1.56 1.69
N PHE A 179 9.74 1.40 1.41
CA PHE A 179 10.62 0.55 2.20
C PHE A 179 10.73 1.04 3.65
N SER A 180 10.98 2.34 3.84
CA SER A 180 11.02 2.97 5.16
C SER A 180 9.73 2.75 5.94
N HIS A 181 8.57 2.93 5.30
CA HIS A 181 7.30 2.65 5.95
C HIS A 181 7.15 1.16 6.30
N ALA A 182 7.49 0.24 5.40
CA ALA A 182 7.41 -1.19 5.68
C ALA A 182 8.30 -1.58 6.88
N VAL A 183 9.50 -1.01 7.01
CA VAL A 183 10.36 -1.21 8.19
C VAL A 183 9.71 -0.64 9.46
N GLN A 184 9.16 0.57 9.42
CA GLN A 184 8.44 1.16 10.56
C GLN A 184 7.25 0.29 10.99
N MET A 185 6.53 -0.31 10.03
CA MET A 185 5.44 -1.23 10.33
C MET A 185 5.92 -2.51 11.03
N VAL A 186 7.04 -3.08 10.59
CA VAL A 186 7.65 -4.26 11.22
C VAL A 186 8.08 -3.94 12.65
N GLN A 187 8.64 -2.75 12.87
CA GLN A 187 9.02 -2.27 14.21
C GLN A 187 7.79 -2.07 15.10
N ALA A 188 6.73 -1.43 14.58
CA ALA A 188 5.48 -1.28 15.30
C ALA A 188 4.87 -2.64 15.66
N ALA A 189 4.81 -3.57 14.70
CA ALA A 189 4.31 -4.92 14.92
C ALA A 189 5.09 -5.67 16.01
N ALA A 190 6.41 -5.50 16.06
CA ALA A 190 7.24 -6.09 17.12
C ALA A 190 6.93 -5.48 18.50
N LEU A 191 6.63 -4.18 18.58
CA LEU A 191 6.17 -3.55 19.81
C LEU A 191 4.78 -4.07 20.22
N ASP A 192 3.85 -4.20 19.28
CA ASP A 192 2.50 -4.72 19.54
C ASP A 192 2.55 -6.14 20.12
N GLU A 193 3.48 -6.98 19.65
CA GLU A 193 3.73 -8.30 20.23
C GLU A 193 4.17 -8.22 21.69
N MET A 194 5.07 -7.28 22.03
CA MET A 194 5.53 -7.07 23.41
C MET A 194 4.40 -6.61 24.33
N PHE A 195 3.40 -5.90 23.81
CA PHE A 195 2.23 -5.43 24.54
C PHE A 195 0.99 -6.35 24.39
N HIS A 196 1.15 -7.56 23.84
CA HIS A 196 0.09 -8.56 23.67
C HIS A 196 -1.08 -8.17 22.74
N HIS A 197 -0.90 -7.20 21.83
CA HIS A 197 -1.88 -6.86 20.77
C HIS A 197 -1.68 -7.76 19.53
N ARG A 198 -1.96 -9.06 19.70
CA ARG A 198 -1.53 -10.10 18.74
C ARG A 198 -2.26 -10.08 17.39
N GLU A 199 -3.52 -9.64 17.33
CA GLU A 199 -4.24 -9.55 16.05
C GLU A 199 -3.73 -8.40 15.18
N ASP A 200 -3.50 -7.23 15.79
CA ASP A 200 -3.00 -6.06 15.08
C ASP A 200 -1.56 -6.25 14.59
N CYS A 201 -0.73 -6.99 15.35
CA CYS A 201 0.65 -7.27 14.93
C CYS A 201 0.70 -8.15 13.66
N VAL A 202 -0.15 -9.18 13.57
CA VAL A 202 -0.23 -10.06 12.39
C VAL A 202 -0.64 -9.25 11.15
N GLN A 203 -1.64 -8.38 11.28
CA GLN A 203 -2.06 -7.52 10.19
C GLN A 203 -0.95 -6.56 9.74
N ARG A 204 -0.21 -5.95 10.68
CA ARG A 204 0.92 -5.07 10.36
C ARG A 204 2.04 -5.82 9.65
N TYR A 205 2.39 -7.04 10.08
CA TYR A 205 3.35 -7.88 9.37
C TYR A 205 2.89 -8.25 7.96
N GLN A 206 1.62 -8.61 7.78
CA GLN A 206 1.07 -8.93 6.44
C GLN A 206 1.12 -7.74 5.50
N LYS A 207 0.76 -6.54 5.98
CA LYS A 207 0.84 -5.29 5.20
C LYS A 207 2.30 -4.94 4.86
N ALA A 208 3.22 -5.09 5.80
CA ALA A 208 4.66 -4.88 5.55
C ALA A 208 5.19 -5.88 4.50
N LEU A 209 4.76 -7.15 4.58
CA LEU A 209 5.13 -8.18 3.62
C LEU A 209 4.63 -7.85 2.20
N LEU A 210 3.37 -7.40 2.09
CA LEU A 210 2.79 -6.92 0.83
C LEU A 210 3.60 -5.76 0.23
N LEU A 211 4.05 -4.81 1.05
CA LEU A 211 4.89 -3.71 0.59
C LEU A 211 6.25 -4.16 0.10
N MET A 212 6.92 -5.04 0.85
CA MET A 212 8.22 -5.60 0.46
C MET A 212 8.13 -6.40 -0.84
N GLU A 213 7.08 -7.19 -1.03
CA GLU A 213 6.85 -7.93 -2.26
C GLU A 213 6.54 -7.00 -3.44
N GLY A 214 5.77 -5.94 -3.22
CA GLY A 214 5.47 -4.98 -4.27
C GLY A 214 6.70 -4.22 -4.74
N LEU A 215 7.60 -3.84 -3.82
CA LEU A 215 8.87 -3.18 -4.11
C LEU A 215 9.75 -3.99 -5.07
N LEU A 216 9.79 -5.32 -4.90
CA LEU A 216 10.59 -6.21 -5.76
C LEU A 216 10.16 -6.17 -7.24
N ASN A 217 8.95 -5.67 -7.55
CA ASN A 217 8.48 -5.58 -8.93
C ASN A 217 9.08 -4.41 -9.72
N PHE A 218 9.69 -3.42 -9.05
CA PHE A 218 10.18 -2.20 -9.71
C PHE A 218 11.53 -1.69 -9.20
N ILE A 219 12.16 -2.39 -8.24
CA ILE A 219 13.56 -2.14 -7.88
C ILE A 219 14.48 -2.88 -8.86
N THR A 220 15.52 -2.18 -9.30
CA THR A 220 16.50 -2.68 -10.27
C THR A 220 17.87 -2.93 -9.66
N GLU A 221 18.19 -2.30 -8.52
CA GLU A 221 19.48 -2.45 -7.86
C GLU A 221 19.57 -3.78 -7.10
N GLN A 222 20.54 -4.62 -7.49
CA GLN A 222 20.68 -5.98 -6.96
C GLN A 222 20.93 -6.01 -5.44
N GLY A 223 21.69 -5.05 -4.90
CA GLY A 223 21.92 -4.93 -3.46
C GLY A 223 20.63 -4.68 -2.67
N ASP A 224 19.76 -3.80 -3.20
CA ASP A 224 18.47 -3.50 -2.60
C ASP A 224 17.51 -4.70 -2.70
N VAL A 225 17.50 -5.40 -3.84
CA VAL A 225 16.73 -6.64 -4.01
C VAL A 225 17.12 -7.69 -2.97
N GLU A 226 18.41 -7.90 -2.72
CA GLU A 226 18.89 -8.84 -1.71
C GLU A 226 18.50 -8.42 -0.30
N ASN A 227 18.62 -7.13 0.02
CA ASN A 227 18.25 -6.59 1.33
C ASN A 227 16.75 -6.76 1.60
N ILE A 228 15.91 -6.43 0.62
CA ILE A 228 14.45 -6.60 0.73
C ILE A 228 14.08 -8.07 0.88
N ASN A 229 14.72 -8.97 0.13
CA ASN A 229 14.48 -10.41 0.29
C ASN A 229 14.87 -10.91 1.69
N LYS A 230 15.97 -10.45 2.27
CA LYS A 230 16.33 -10.78 3.66
C LYS A 230 15.26 -10.29 4.65
N CYS A 231 14.80 -9.05 4.51
CA CYS A 231 13.71 -8.52 5.34
C CYS A 231 12.41 -9.32 5.18
N LYS A 232 12.03 -9.64 3.94
CA LYS A 232 10.86 -10.46 3.59
C LYS A 232 10.90 -11.81 4.32
N MET A 233 12.02 -12.54 4.20
CA MET A 233 12.22 -13.84 4.85
C MET A 233 12.11 -13.75 6.38
N CYS A 234 12.61 -12.68 7.00
CA CYS A 234 12.47 -12.46 8.44
C CYS A 234 11.00 -12.28 8.85
N ILE A 235 10.24 -11.49 8.10
CA ILE A 235 8.81 -11.25 8.35
C ILE A 235 8.02 -12.56 8.18
N GLU A 236 8.27 -13.32 7.12
CA GLU A 236 7.58 -14.59 6.83
C GLU A 236 7.83 -15.63 7.93
N ARG A 237 9.07 -15.76 8.39
CA ARG A 237 9.42 -16.65 9.51
C ARG A 237 8.69 -16.23 10.79
N ARG A 238 8.65 -14.93 11.08
CA ARG A 238 7.95 -14.42 12.28
C ARG A 238 6.46 -14.68 12.19
N LEU A 239 5.82 -14.36 11.06
CA LEU A 239 4.41 -14.64 10.79
C LEU A 239 4.09 -16.13 10.93
N SER A 240 4.92 -17.01 10.38
CA SER A 240 4.73 -18.46 10.50
C SER A 240 4.74 -18.92 11.96
N SER A 241 5.67 -18.39 12.76
CA SER A 241 5.73 -18.68 14.21
C SER A 241 4.52 -18.12 14.97
N LEU A 242 4.05 -16.93 14.62
CA LEU A 242 2.87 -16.35 15.25
C LEU A 242 1.63 -17.18 14.96
N LEU A 243 1.41 -17.57 13.69
CA LEU A 243 0.23 -18.30 13.25
C LEU A 243 0.21 -19.75 13.75
N THR A 244 1.37 -20.42 13.81
CA THR A 244 1.47 -21.77 14.38
C THR A 244 1.22 -21.77 15.89
N GLY A 245 1.64 -20.74 16.61
CA GLY A 245 1.34 -20.54 18.03
C GLY A 245 -0.08 -20.04 18.34
N ILE A 246 -1.00 -20.03 17.37
CA ILE A 246 -2.45 -19.78 17.57
C ILE A 246 -3.23 -21.12 17.68
N CYS A 247 -2.68 -22.20 17.13
CA CYS A 247 -3.33 -23.53 17.12
C CYS A 247 -2.89 -24.44 18.29
N ALA A 248 -2.18 -23.90 19.29
CA ALA A 248 -1.69 -24.64 20.45
C ALA A 248 -2.33 -24.14 21.75
#